data_AF-A0A9X8YN06-F1
#
_entry.id   AF-A0A9X8YN06-F1
#
_cell.length_a   1.000
_cell.length_b   1.000
_cell.length_c   1.000
_cell.angle_alpha   90.00
_cell.angle_beta   90.00
_cell.angle_gamma   90.00
#
_symmetry.space_group_name_H-M   'P 1'
#
loop_
_entity.id
_entity.type
_entity.pdbx_description
1 polymer ?
#
loop_
_entity_poly.entity_id
_entity_poly.type
_entity_poly.pdbx_seq_one_letter_code
_entity_poly.pdbx_strand_id
1 'polypeptide(L)'
;VSPPLCQSLPSKPQTLRLNKIVKAVLADFSERRIGYPHTPQDQTLVTALLEQLALSERFDSYLPLGSDDVIKIMTEKMSAAPHDFNTLAQWSGMLGLSERTLSRRFLAATG
;
A
#
# COMPACT_ATOMS: atom_id res chain seq x y z
N VAL A 1 13.17 13.13 -10.11
CA VAL A 1 11.97 13.16 -9.24
C VAL A 1 11.71 14.62 -8.92
N SER A 2 10.66 15.23 -9.48
CA SER A 2 10.39 16.68 -9.32
C SER A 2 9.92 16.98 -7.88
N PRO A 3 10.70 17.70 -7.05
CA PRO A 3 10.47 17.82 -5.61
C PRO A 3 9.23 18.60 -5.12
N PRO A 4 8.68 19.62 -5.83
CA PRO A 4 7.65 20.48 -5.21
C PRO A 4 6.27 19.81 -5.14
N LEU A 5 6.01 18.79 -5.98
CA LEU A 5 4.69 18.17 -6.12
C LEU A 5 4.38 17.12 -5.05
N CYS A 6 5.41 16.56 -4.40
CA CYS A 6 5.23 15.53 -3.37
C CYS A 6 5.24 16.07 -1.93
N GLN A 7 5.30 17.40 -1.73
CA GLN A 7 5.36 18.00 -0.39
C GLN A 7 4.09 17.77 0.43
N SER A 8 2.95 17.61 -0.24
CA SER A 8 1.66 17.34 0.39
C SER A 8 1.43 15.86 0.70
N LEU A 9 2.33 14.97 0.25
CA LEU A 9 2.21 13.54 0.53
C LEU A 9 2.74 13.22 1.95
N PRO A 10 2.21 12.17 2.59
CA PRO A 10 2.69 11.70 3.88
C PRO A 10 4.19 11.37 3.82
N SER A 11 4.95 11.82 4.82
CA SER A 11 6.40 11.59 4.90
C SER A 11 6.79 10.15 5.23
N LYS A 12 5.82 9.27 5.51
CA LYS A 12 6.01 7.85 5.77
C LYS A 12 5.14 7.02 4.83
N PRO A 13 5.62 5.86 4.32
CA PRO A 13 4.78 4.90 3.63
C PRO A 13 3.57 4.53 4.50
N GLN A 14 2.37 4.73 3.98
CA GLN A 14 1.13 4.43 4.70
C GLN A 14 0.05 4.04 3.69
N THR A 15 -0.94 3.28 4.16
CA THR A 15 -2.07 2.90 3.32
C THR A 15 -3.04 4.05 3.22
N LEU A 16 -3.36 4.43 1.99
CA LEU A 16 -4.31 5.48 1.67
C LEU A 16 -5.57 4.87 1.09
N ARG A 17 -6.73 5.34 1.56
CA ARG A 17 -7.99 4.98 0.95
C ARG A 17 -8.11 5.71 -0.39
N LEU A 18 -7.97 4.98 -1.50
CA LEU A 18 -8.14 5.55 -2.83
C LEU A 18 -9.61 5.91 -3.07
N ASN A 19 -9.89 7.22 -3.18
CA ASN A 19 -11.21 7.71 -3.51
C ASN A 19 -11.54 7.49 -5.01
N LYS A 20 -12.80 7.76 -5.39
CA LYS A 20 -13.27 7.54 -6.77
C LYS A 20 -12.50 8.35 -7.81
N ILE A 21 -12.05 9.55 -7.46
CA ILE A 21 -11.32 10.46 -8.35
C ILE A 21 -9.93 9.89 -8.62
N VAL A 22 -9.21 9.49 -7.58
CA VAL A 22 -7.87 8.87 -7.71
C VAL A 22 -7.92 7.65 -8.63
N LYS A 23 -8.91 6.78 -8.43
CA LYS A 23 -9.09 5.58 -9.27
C LYS A 23 -9.37 5.93 -10.73
N ALA A 24 -10.22 6.93 -10.98
CA ALA A 24 -10.58 7.35 -12.33
C ALA A 24 -9.37 7.95 -13.09
N VAL A 25 -8.59 8.80 -12.43
CA VAL A 25 -7.39 9.41 -13.04
C VAL A 25 -6.33 8.35 -13.34
N LEU A 26 -6.09 7.40 -12.41
CA LEU A 26 -5.16 6.30 -12.64
C LEU A 26 -5.62 5.37 -13.78
N ALA A 27 -6.92 5.08 -13.87
CA ALA A 27 -7.48 4.27 -14.95
C ALA A 27 -7.31 4.96 -16.32
N ASP A 28 -7.62 6.26 -16.41
CA ASP A 28 -7.44 7.06 -17.63
C ASP A 28 -5.97 7.10 -18.08
N PHE A 29 -5.03 7.34 -17.17
CA PHE A 29 -3.60 7.29 -17.52
C PHE A 29 -3.13 5.89 -17.92
N SER A 30 -3.67 4.84 -17.29
CA SER A 30 -3.35 3.47 -17.66
C SER A 30 -3.84 3.12 -19.07
N GLU A 31 -5.08 3.51 -19.41
CA GLU A 31 -5.67 3.30 -20.74
C GLU A 31 -4.91 4.05 -21.82
N ARG A 32 -4.53 5.30 -21.54
CA ARG A 32 -3.72 6.13 -22.44
C ARG A 32 -2.21 5.80 -22.43
N ARG A 33 -1.78 4.83 -21.62
CA ARG A 33 -0.38 4.41 -21.41
C ARG A 33 0.56 5.58 -21.05
N ILE A 34 0.07 6.52 -20.26
CA ILE A 34 0.81 7.69 -19.84
C ILE A 34 1.66 7.33 -18.62
N GLY A 35 2.95 7.10 -18.84
CA GLY A 35 3.93 6.94 -17.78
C GLY A 35 4.45 8.28 -17.23
N TYR A 36 4.30 9.36 -18.00
CA TYR A 36 4.72 10.70 -17.61
C TYR A 36 3.79 11.76 -18.24
N PRO A 37 3.27 12.73 -17.48
CA PRO A 37 2.40 13.77 -18.02
C PRO A 37 3.17 14.71 -18.96
N HIS A 38 2.84 14.66 -20.26
CA HIS A 38 3.49 15.52 -21.27
C HIS A 38 2.66 16.76 -21.61
N THR A 39 1.33 16.67 -21.52
CA THR A 39 0.43 17.78 -21.87
C THR A 39 0.10 18.63 -20.62
N PRO A 40 -0.25 19.92 -20.79
CA PRO A 40 -0.75 20.76 -19.69
C PRO A 40 -1.97 20.15 -18.97
N GLN A 41 -2.81 19.43 -19.70
CA GLN A 41 -3.98 18.73 -19.19
C GLN A 41 -3.57 17.56 -18.29
N ASP A 42 -2.60 16.74 -18.72
CA ASP A 42 -2.09 15.63 -17.91
C ASP A 42 -1.37 16.14 -16.66
N GLN A 43 -0.64 17.25 -16.75
CA GLN A 43 0.00 17.89 -15.59
C GLN A 43 -1.04 18.36 -14.57
N THR A 44 -2.14 18.95 -15.04
CA THR A 44 -3.26 19.36 -14.18
C THR A 44 -3.91 18.17 -13.50
N LEU A 45 -4.13 17.06 -14.23
CA LEU A 45 -4.66 15.81 -13.68
C LEU A 45 -3.71 15.19 -12.64
N VAL A 46 -2.40 15.23 -12.86
CA VAL A 46 -1.40 14.77 -11.89
C VAL A 46 -1.41 15.63 -10.63
N THR A 47 -1.51 16.96 -10.74
CA THR A 47 -1.62 17.83 -9.58
C THR A 47 -2.88 17.51 -8.77
N ALA A 48 -4.03 17.38 -9.44
CA ALA A 48 -5.27 16.98 -8.78
C ALA A 48 -5.16 15.61 -8.11
N LEU A 49 -4.52 14.63 -8.76
CA LEU A 49 -4.26 13.31 -8.18
C LEU A 49 -3.45 13.42 -6.88
N LEU A 50 -2.38 14.22 -6.87
CA LEU A 50 -1.52 14.42 -5.71
C LEU A 50 -2.25 15.12 -4.55
N GLU A 51 -3.06 16.13 -4.86
CA GLU A 51 -3.92 16.79 -3.87
C GLU A 51 -4.94 15.82 -3.27
N GLN A 52 -5.56 14.97 -4.10
CA GLN A 52 -6.51 13.96 -3.61
C GLN A 52 -5.83 12.89 -2.75
N LEU A 53 -4.58 12.52 -3.06
CA LEU A 53 -3.78 11.64 -2.22
C LEU A 53 -3.43 12.29 -0.87
N ALA A 54 -3.14 13.60 -0.86
CA ALA A 54 -2.89 14.35 0.37
C ALA A 54 -4.14 14.47 1.26
N LEU A 55 -5.32 14.60 0.66
CA LEU A 55 -6.62 14.62 1.35
C LEU A 55 -7.12 13.24 1.77
N SER A 56 -6.52 12.16 1.25
CA SER A 56 -6.99 10.80 1.54
C SER A 56 -6.75 10.46 3.00
N GLU A 57 -7.82 10.04 3.68
CA GLU A 57 -7.75 9.55 5.05
C GLU A 57 -6.80 8.35 5.16
N ARG A 58 -6.05 8.30 6.27
CA ARG A 58 -5.26 7.13 6.63
C ARG A 58 -6.19 5.94 6.76
N PHE A 59 -5.84 4.85 6.08
CA PHE A 59 -6.54 3.59 6.21
C PHE A 59 -5.74 2.69 7.14
N ASP A 60 -6.13 2.65 8.41
CA ASP A 60 -5.37 1.99 9.48
C ASP A 60 -5.45 0.44 9.46
N SER A 61 -6.27 -0.17 8.59
CA SER A 61 -6.46 -1.63 8.60
C SER A 61 -6.56 -2.24 7.21
N TYR A 62 -5.42 -2.49 6.58
CA TYR A 62 -5.29 -3.35 5.38
C TYR A 62 -4.69 -4.72 5.69
N LEU A 63 -4.24 -4.93 6.92
CA LEU A 63 -3.67 -6.18 7.41
C LEU A 63 -4.53 -6.72 8.56
N PRO A 64 -4.58 -8.06 8.72
CA PRO A 64 -5.40 -8.69 9.75
C PRO A 64 -4.92 -8.28 11.15
N LEU A 65 -5.80 -7.60 11.88
CA LEU A 65 -5.64 -7.32 13.31
C LEU A 65 -6.17 -8.53 14.09
N GLY A 66 -5.56 -9.70 13.86
CA GLY A 66 -5.93 -10.94 14.53
C GLY A 66 -5.43 -11.01 15.98
N SER A 67 -6.02 -11.90 16.78
CA SER A 67 -5.60 -12.20 18.16
C SER A 67 -4.40 -13.15 18.25
N ASP A 68 -3.87 -13.65 17.12
CA ASP A 68 -2.68 -14.50 17.08
C ASP A 68 -1.41 -13.65 17.09
N ASP A 69 -0.59 -13.79 18.14
CA ASP A 69 0.67 -13.04 18.34
C ASP A 69 1.64 -13.17 17.15
N VAL A 70 1.65 -14.31 16.46
CA VAL A 70 2.50 -14.55 15.30
C VAL A 70 2.05 -13.70 14.12
N ILE A 71 0.73 -13.61 13.90
CA ILE A 71 0.14 -12.81 12.83
C ILE A 71 0.32 -11.32 13.13
N LYS A 72 0.25 -10.93 14.41
CA LYS A 72 0.53 -9.56 14.83
C LYS A 72 1.97 -9.14 14.52
N ILE A 73 2.96 -9.95 14.91
CA ILE A 73 4.38 -9.66 14.62
C ILE A 73 4.64 -9.56 13.11
N MET A 74 4.05 -10.46 12.33
CA MET A 74 4.17 -10.46 10.86
C MET A 74 3.54 -9.20 10.25
N THR A 75 2.34 -8.84 10.69
CA THR A 75 1.59 -7.65 10.26
C THR A 75 2.31 -6.35 10.62
N GLU A 76 2.86 -6.24 11.82
CA GLU A 76 3.66 -5.09 12.26
C GLU A 76 4.90 -4.89 11.38
N LYS A 77 5.62 -5.98 11.08
CA LYS A 77 6.78 -5.94 10.19
C LYS A 77 6.42 -5.58 8.74
N MET A 78 5.35 -6.16 8.20
CA MET A 78 4.84 -5.81 6.87
C MET A 78 4.43 -4.34 6.81
N SER A 79 3.80 -3.81 7.86
CA SER A 79 3.43 -2.39 7.93
C SER A 79 4.63 -1.47 8.09
N ALA A 80 5.70 -1.90 8.79
CA ALA A 80 6.92 -1.11 8.94
C ALA A 80 7.73 -1.04 7.64
N ALA A 81 7.69 -2.10 6.82
CA ALA A 81 8.37 -2.17 5.53
C ALA A 81 7.43 -2.72 4.44
N PRO A 82 6.50 -1.90 3.89
CA PRO A 82 5.51 -2.37 2.90
C PRO A 82 6.10 -2.88 1.57
N HIS A 83 7.37 -2.60 1.32
CA HIS A 83 8.12 -3.07 0.15
C HIS A 83 8.76 -4.45 0.36
N ASP A 84 8.74 -4.97 1.58
CA ASP A 84 9.36 -6.24 1.93
C ASP A 84 8.39 -7.40 1.74
N PHE A 85 8.50 -8.06 0.58
CA PHE A 85 7.65 -9.17 0.17
C PHE A 85 8.22 -10.52 0.65
N ASN A 86 8.41 -10.66 1.96
CA ASN A 86 8.87 -11.91 2.55
C ASN A 86 7.95 -13.09 2.19
N THR A 87 8.55 -14.16 1.68
CA THR A 87 7.87 -15.44 1.38
C THR A 87 7.49 -16.18 2.66
N LEU A 88 6.55 -17.13 2.55
CA LEU A 88 6.18 -17.99 3.69
C LEU A 88 7.38 -18.77 4.25
N ALA A 89 8.31 -19.19 3.40
CA ALA A 89 9.55 -19.86 3.81
C ALA A 89 10.46 -18.95 4.67
N GLN A 90 10.59 -17.68 4.29
CA GLN A 90 11.37 -16.71 5.06
C GLN A 90 10.71 -16.42 6.41
N TRP A 91 9.38 -16.24 6.42
CA TRP A 91 8.62 -16.09 7.66
C TRP A 91 8.71 -17.32 8.56
N SER A 92 8.65 -18.51 7.98
CA SER A 92 8.82 -19.79 8.66
C SER A 92 10.15 -19.84 9.41
N GLY A 93 11.25 -19.44 8.75
CA GLY A 93 12.58 -19.35 9.37
C GLY A 93 12.67 -18.27 10.45
N MET A 94 12.08 -17.09 10.23
CA MET A 94 12.09 -16.00 11.21
C MET A 94 11.28 -16.31 12.48
N LEU A 95 10.18 -17.05 12.35
CA LEU A 95 9.21 -17.29 13.42
C LEU A 95 9.36 -18.70 14.04
N GLY A 96 10.21 -19.56 13.48
CA GLY A 96 10.40 -20.93 13.95
C GLY A 96 9.18 -21.84 13.76
N LEU A 97 8.29 -21.50 12.81
CA LEU A 97 7.05 -22.23 12.53
C LEU A 97 7.11 -22.84 11.14
N SER A 98 6.50 -24.00 10.90
CA SER A 98 6.38 -24.52 9.54
C SER A 98 5.49 -23.64 8.66
N GLU A 99 5.78 -23.57 7.36
CA GLU A 99 4.97 -22.84 6.37
C GLU A 99 3.48 -23.23 6.43
N ARG A 100 3.19 -24.53 6.62
CA ARG A 100 1.82 -25.04 6.77
C ARG A 100 1.11 -24.44 7.98
N THR A 101 1.81 -24.30 9.12
CA THR A 101 1.24 -23.73 10.35
C THR A 101 1.00 -22.24 10.18
N LEU A 102 1.96 -21.54 9.59
CA LEU A 102 1.88 -20.11 9.32
C LEU A 102 0.75 -19.78 8.33
N SER A 103 0.67 -20.50 7.21
CA SER A 103 -0.39 -20.34 6.20
C SER A 103 -1.78 -20.55 6.80
N ARG A 104 -1.97 -21.61 7.61
CA ARG A 104 -3.25 -21.86 8.28
C ARG A 104 -3.65 -20.74 9.25
N ARG A 105 -2.71 -20.24 10.05
CA ARG A 105 -2.96 -19.14 11.00
C ARG A 105 -3.28 -17.84 10.28
N PHE A 106 -2.56 -17.55 9.19
CA PHE A 106 -2.79 -16.36 8.38
C PHE A 106 -4.17 -16.41 7.72
N LEU A 107 -4.53 -17.54 7.10
CA LEU A 107 -5.86 -17.75 6.52
C LEU A 107 -6.99 -17.66 7.55
N ALA A 108 -6.77 -18.14 8.78
CA ALA A 108 -7.76 -18.01 9.86
C ALA A 108 -7.94 -16.56 10.31
N ALA A 109 -6.92 -15.71 10.16
CA ALA A 109 -6.96 -14.30 10.56
C ALA A 109 -7.45 -13.36 9.45
N THR A 110 -7.35 -13.76 8.17
CA THR A 110 -7.82 -13.00 7.00
C THR A 110 -9.14 -13.48 6.40
N GLY A 111 -9.76 -14.51 6.99
CA GLY A 111 -11.03 -15.09 6.57
C GLY A 111 -12.23 -14.17 6.76
#